data_AF-E5EPB6-F1
#
_entry.id   AF-E5EPB6-F1
#
_cell.length_a   1.000
_cell.length_b   1.000
_cell.length_c   1.000
_cell.angle_alpha   90.00
_cell.angle_beta   90.00
_cell.angle_gamma   90.00
#
_symmetry.space_group_name_H-M   'P 1'
#
loop_
_entity.id
_entity.type
_entity.pdbx_description
1 polymer ?
#
loop_
_entity_poly.entity_id
_entity_poly.type
_entity_poly.pdbx_seq_one_letter_code
_entity_poly.pdbx_strand_id
1 'polypeptide(L)' 'PVGQLPYIEIDGLKLPQSLSIARYLAREYNLVGGDNLEAAKADAIVDTCIDLMTGFLSESFPSY' A
#
# COMPACT_ATOMS: atom_id res chain seq x y z
N PRO A 1 -12.03 1.09 12.47
CA PRO A 1 -12.17 0.53 11.10
C PRO A 1 -13.08 1.41 10.24
N VAL A 2 -12.53 1.96 9.16
CA VAL A 2 -13.11 3.06 8.34
C VAL A 2 -14.31 2.64 7.46
N GLY A 3 -15.02 1.55 7.79
CA GLY A 3 -16.15 1.04 7.01
C GLY A 3 -15.78 0.54 5.61
N GLN A 4 -14.49 0.45 5.30
CA GLN A 4 -13.94 0.07 4.00
C GLN A 4 -13.07 -1.18 4.14
N LEU A 5 -13.11 -2.01 3.10
CA LEU A 5 -12.18 -3.11 2.87
C LEU A 5 -11.09 -2.65 1.88
N PRO A 6 -9.88 -3.24 1.93
CA PRO A 6 -9.46 -4.32 2.81
C PRO A 6 -9.01 -3.86 4.21
N TYR A 7 -9.10 -4.78 5.19
CA TYR A 7 -8.37 -4.72 6.45
C TYR A 7 -7.82 -6.12 6.80
N ILE A 8 -6.73 -6.18 7.55
CA ILE A 8 -6.22 -7.41 8.19
C ILE A 8 -6.33 -7.28 9.70
N GLU A 9 -6.48 -8.40 10.41
CA GLU A 9 -6.49 -8.46 11.87
C GLU A 9 -5.24 -9.19 12.36
N ILE A 10 -4.44 -8.52 13.20
CA ILE A 10 -3.19 -9.02 13.77
C ILE A 10 -3.33 -8.87 15.29
N ASP A 11 -3.35 -9.97 16.03
CA ASP A 11 -3.50 -9.99 17.49
C ASP A 11 -4.68 -9.15 18.03
N GLY A 12 -5.82 -9.20 17.33
CA GLY A 12 -7.02 -8.43 17.66
C GLY A 12 -6.98 -6.95 17.24
N LEU A 13 -5.87 -6.47 16.65
CA LEU A 13 -5.76 -5.14 16.08
C LEU A 13 -6.10 -5.16 14.59
N LYS A 14 -7.09 -4.35 14.18
CA LYS A 14 -7.50 -4.21 12.78
C LYS A 14 -6.68 -3.13 12.08
N LEU A 15 -5.86 -3.51 11.11
CA LEU A 15 -5.09 -2.63 10.24
C LEU A 15 -5.83 -2.43 8.90
N PRO A 16 -6.42 -1.25 8.63
CA PRO A 16 -6.99 -0.90 7.33
C PRO A 16 -5.91 -0.39 6.37
N GLN A 17 -6.31 -0.05 5.14
CA GLN A 17 -5.48 0.49 4.04
C GLN A 17 -4.64 -0.57 3.33
N SER A 18 -4.97 -0.85 2.06
CA SER A 18 -4.34 -1.89 1.24
C SER A 18 -2.82 -1.78 1.18
N LEU A 19 -2.28 -0.57 0.96
CA LEU A 19 -0.83 -0.35 0.88
C LEU A 19 -0.14 -0.51 2.23
N SER A 20 -0.77 -0.06 3.32
CA SER A 20 -0.23 -0.26 4.68
C SER A 20 -0.15 -1.74 5.03
N ILE A 21 -1.19 -2.52 4.67
CA ILE A 21 -1.23 -3.97 4.83
C ILE A 21 -0.11 -4.62 4.01
N ALA A 22 0.02 -4.26 2.73
CA ALA A 22 1.05 -4.82 1.85
C ALA A 22 2.46 -4.54 2.38
N ARG A 23 2.74 -3.30 2.82
CA ARG A 23 4.02 -2.91 3.41
C ARG A 23 4.31 -3.60 4.74
N TYR A 24 3.29 -3.85 5.56
CA TYR A 24 3.45 -4.62 6.79
C TYR A 24 3.85 -6.06 6.47
N LEU A 25 3.07 -6.75 5.63
CA LEU A 25 3.36 -8.14 5.24
C LEU A 25 4.71 -8.28 4.52
N ALA A 26 5.08 -7.32 3.67
CA ALA A 26 6.37 -7.33 3.02
C ALA A 26 7.54 -7.29 4.03
N ARG A 27 7.40 -6.59 5.16
CA ARG A 27 8.40 -6.60 6.24
C ARG A 27 8.39 -7.94 6.99
N GLU A 28 7.22 -8.44 7.37
CA GLU A 28 7.07 -9.73 8.07
C GLU A 28 7.70 -10.90 7.29
N TYR A 29 7.61 -10.86 5.95
CA TYR A 29 8.13 -11.91 5.07
C TYR A 29 9.46 -11.57 4.39
N ASN A 30 10.18 -10.54 4.86
CA ASN A 30 11.51 -10.15 4.34
C ASN A 30 11.55 -9.87 2.82
N LEU A 31 10.53 -9.18 2.30
CA LEU A 31 10.36 -8.83 0.88
C LEU A 31 10.75 -7.38 0.54
N VAL A 32 11.19 -6.59 1.52
CA VAL A 32 11.48 -5.14 1.35
C VAL A 32 12.96 -4.82 1.05
N GLY A 33 13.83 -5.82 0.92
CA GLY A 33 15.27 -5.65 0.78
C GLY A 33 16.02 -5.76 2.11
N GLY A 34 17.35 -5.63 2.06
CA GLY A 34 18.26 -5.81 3.20
C GLY A 34 18.46 -4.58 4.07
N ASP A 35 18.05 -3.40 3.60
CA ASP A 35 18.16 -2.15 4.36
C ASP A 35 17.01 -1.17 4.11
N ASN A 36 17.00 -0.07 4.87
CA ASN A 36 15.99 0.97 4.79
C ASN A 36 15.96 1.70 3.43
N LEU A 37 17.10 1.77 2.74
CA LEU A 37 17.20 2.45 1.45
C LEU A 37 16.59 1.58 0.33
N GLU A 38 16.80 0.26 0.39
CA GLU A 38 16.14 -0.69 -0.52
C GLU A 38 14.63 -0.71 -0.32
N ALA A 39 14.17 -0.69 0.94
CA ALA A 39 12.75 -0.58 1.25
C ALA A 39 12.15 0.72 0.69
N ALA A 40 12.84 1.85 0.86
CA ALA A 40 12.40 3.13 0.32
C ALA A 40 12.32 3.14 -1.22
N LYS A 41 13.23 2.44 -1.91
CA LYS A 41 13.16 2.29 -3.37
C LYS A 41 11.94 1.47 -3.80
N ALA A 42 11.62 0.39 -3.09
CA ALA A 42 10.43 -0.40 -3.36
C ALA A 42 9.15 0.43 -3.13
N ASP A 43 9.09 1.18 -2.02
CA ASP A 43 7.98 2.09 -1.73
C ASP A 43 7.80 3.14 -2.84
N ALA A 44 8.89 3.76 -3.31
CA ALA A 44 8.84 4.74 -4.38
C ALA A 44 8.27 4.19 -5.70
N ILE A 45 8.60 2.93 -6.06
CA ILE A 45 8.05 2.28 -7.25
C ILE A 45 6.54 2.08 -7.09
N VAL A 46 6.10 1.55 -5.94
CA VAL A 46 4.68 1.31 -5.67
C VAL A 46 3.89 2.60 -5.67
N ASP A 47 4.39 3.64 -5.00
CA ASP A 47 3.72 4.95 -4.94
C ASP A 47 3.63 5.58 -6.33
N THR A 48 4.68 5.46 -7.16
CA THR A 48 4.63 5.93 -8.56
C THR A 48 3.54 5.21 -9.36
N CYS A 49 3.38 3.89 -9.20
CA CYS A 49 2.30 3.16 -9.86
C CYS A 49 0.90 3.60 -9.40
N ILE A 50 0.75 3.93 -8.11
CA ILE A 50 -0.51 4.42 -7.55
C ILE A 50 -0.84 5.82 -8.06
N ASP A 51 0.15 6.71 -8.15
CA ASP A 51 -0.02 8.05 -8.72
C ASP A 51 -0.45 7.97 -10.18
N LEU A 52 0.17 7.09 -10.97
CA LEU A 52 -0.23 6.86 -12.37
C LEU A 52 -1.65 6.30 -12.48
N MET A 53 -2.01 5.33 -11.64
CA MET A 53 -3.36 4.75 -11.61
C MET A 53 -4.41 5.79 -11.23
N THR A 54 -4.12 6.60 -10.21
CA THR A 54 -5.02 7.64 -9.71
C THR A 54 -5.17 8.76 -10.74
N GLY A 55 -4.07 9.19 -11.36
CA GLY A 55 -4.08 10.14 -12.47
C GLY A 55 -4.96 9.65 -13.61
N PHE A 56 -4.70 8.42 -14.09
CA PHE A 56 -5.50 7.80 -15.15
C PHE A 56 -6.99 7.68 -14.79
N LEU A 57 -7.31 7.29 -13.55
CA LEU A 57 -8.68 7.16 -13.09
C LEU A 57 -9.40 8.51 -13.11
N SER A 58 -8.76 9.57 -12.61
CA SER A 58 -9.34 10.91 -12.56
C SER A 58 -9.59 11.50 -13.95
N GLU A 59 -8.70 11.22 -14.91
CA GLU A 59 -8.87 11.67 -16.30
C GLU A 59 -9.95 10.87 -17.02
N SER A 60 -9.98 9.55 -16.81
CA SER A 60 -10.92 8.64 -17.49
C SER A 60 -12.33 8.72 -16.91
N PHE A 61 -12.46 9.04 -15.62
CA PHE A 61 -13.72 9.11 -14.90
C PHE A 61 -13.77 10.36 -13.99
N PRO A 62 -14.01 11.56 -14.55
CA PRO A 62 -13.93 12.83 -13.82
C PRO A 62 -14.91 13.01 -12.64
N SER A 63 -15.87 12.08 -12.52
CA SER A 63 -16.90 12.07 -11.48
C SER A 63 -16.54 11.19 -10.26
N TYR A 64 -15.37 10.55 -10.28
CA TYR A 64 -14.81 9.73 -9.20
C TYR A 64 -13.63 10.41 -8.53
#